data_AF-A0A455SZ38-F1
#
_entry.id   AF-A0A455SZ38-F1
#
_cell.length_a   1.000
_cell.length_b   1.000
_cell.length_c   1.000
_cell.angle_alpha   90.00
_cell.angle_beta   90.00
_cell.angle_gamma   90.00
#
_symmetry.space_group_name_H-M   'P 1'
#
loop_
_entity.id
_entity.type
_entity.pdbx_description
1 polymer ?
#
loop_
_entity_poly.entity_id
_entity_poly.type
_entity_poly.pdbx_seq_one_letter_code
_entity_poly.pdbx_strand_id
1 'polypeptide(L)'
;MDTSLQGANLTLDERQQSLEVQEQQETLEAEKHIHLPKPSLWPLILSAAIMVTVGGMLGFPDSALLTYIGAPLILVGILGWALEDPMGGSHAAPAVQQAPITSKEAREILKHAREIAQHMVTVSSTAYSTHLAKVELEGESEDGVTLALYGKVELETQRSEIEAAIRELPGVKAVHNFMIAEDAILRQAYAKLDALRAKGKLDGASNISILVENYILHLYGDVPNRDMKYALEREMVGITGVKVVVNHIGLNKDIPGNLGKTRNA
;
A
#
# COMPACT_ATOMS: atom_id res chain seq x y z
N MET A 1 -55.82 26.12 34.04
CA MET A 1 -55.31 24.90 33.41
C MET A 1 -53.83 25.14 33.21
N ASP A 2 -53.07 24.76 34.22
CA ASP A 2 -51.65 25.02 34.37
C ASP A 2 -50.88 23.88 33.73
N THR A 3 -50.24 24.14 32.59
CA THR A 3 -49.34 23.16 31.96
C THR A 3 -47.92 23.51 32.39
N SER A 4 -47.46 22.89 33.47
CA SER A 4 -46.09 22.99 33.97
C SER A 4 -45.11 22.33 33.00
N LEU A 5 -44.17 23.10 32.47
CA LEU A 5 -43.02 22.59 31.73
C LEU A 5 -42.11 21.81 32.69
N GLN A 6 -41.99 20.50 32.45
CA GLN A 6 -41.05 19.63 33.13
C GLN A 6 -39.62 20.06 32.78
N GLY A 7 -38.92 20.64 33.76
CA GLY A 7 -37.50 20.90 33.67
C GLY A 7 -36.72 19.59 33.61
N ALA A 8 -35.99 19.37 32.51
CA ALA A 8 -35.00 18.32 32.40
C ALA A 8 -33.83 18.64 33.37
N ASN A 9 -33.80 17.97 34.50
CA ASN A 9 -32.61 17.92 35.35
C ASN A 9 -31.58 17.01 34.67
N LEU A 10 -30.78 17.58 33.76
CA LEU A 10 -29.52 16.96 33.36
C LEU A 10 -28.58 17.00 34.56
N THR A 11 -28.13 15.83 34.98
CA THR A 11 -27.18 15.71 36.08
C THR A 11 -25.81 16.22 35.61
N LEU A 12 -25.02 16.79 36.54
CA LEU A 12 -23.68 17.31 36.24
C LEU A 12 -22.76 16.28 35.56
N ASP A 13 -23.01 14.99 35.82
CA ASP A 13 -22.28 13.83 35.29
C ASP A 13 -22.48 13.66 33.77
N GLU A 14 -23.70 13.85 33.27
CA GLU A 14 -23.99 13.79 31.82
C GLU A 14 -23.36 14.97 31.08
N ARG A 15 -23.23 16.14 31.72
CA ARG A 15 -22.58 17.29 31.11
C ARG A 15 -21.07 17.08 31.01
N GLN A 16 -20.45 16.46 32.01
CA GLN A 16 -19.02 16.09 31.96
C GLN A 16 -18.77 15.00 30.91
N GLN A 17 -19.62 13.98 30.81
CA GLN A 17 -19.52 12.98 29.74
C GLN A 17 -19.70 13.60 28.35
N SER A 18 -20.62 14.54 28.17
CA SER A 18 -20.79 15.21 26.87
C SER A 18 -19.57 16.08 26.49
N LEU A 19 -18.90 16.69 27.49
CA LEU A 19 -17.67 17.46 27.28
C LEU A 19 -16.49 16.54 26.98
N GLU A 20 -16.34 15.41 27.67
CA GLU A 20 -15.28 14.42 27.38
C GLU A 20 -15.47 13.78 26.01
N VAL A 21 -16.70 13.46 25.61
CA VAL A 21 -17.01 12.91 24.28
C VAL A 21 -16.79 13.97 23.19
N GLN A 22 -17.07 15.24 23.47
CA GLN A 22 -16.85 16.34 22.51
C GLN A 22 -15.37 16.73 22.39
N GLU A 23 -14.60 16.71 23.49
CA GLU A 23 -13.14 16.85 23.47
C GLU A 23 -12.48 15.66 22.76
N GLN A 24 -12.94 14.43 22.99
CA GLN A 24 -12.48 13.24 22.28
C GLN A 24 -12.79 13.33 20.77
N GLN A 25 -13.96 13.86 20.41
CA GLN A 25 -14.35 14.02 19.01
C GLN A 25 -13.61 15.18 18.31
N GLU A 26 -13.31 16.29 19.01
CA GLU A 26 -12.40 17.33 18.52
C GLU A 26 -10.97 16.82 18.36
N THR A 27 -10.47 15.95 19.26
CA THR A 27 -9.15 15.32 19.07
C THR A 27 -9.11 14.36 17.87
N LEU A 28 -10.19 13.63 17.61
CA LEU A 28 -10.32 12.72 16.46
C LEU A 28 -10.50 13.46 15.12
N GLU A 29 -11.13 14.64 15.11
CA GLU A 29 -11.23 15.48 13.91
C GLU A 29 -9.97 16.33 13.68
N ALA A 30 -9.22 16.68 14.73
CA ALA A 30 -7.90 17.30 14.61
C ALA A 30 -6.87 16.37 13.95
N GLU A 31 -6.99 15.04 14.07
CA GLU A 31 -6.07 14.09 13.44
C GLU A 31 -6.24 13.94 11.91
N LYS A 32 -7.25 14.58 11.31
CA LYS A 32 -7.51 14.53 9.87
C LYS A 32 -7.03 15.80 9.15
N HIS A 33 -5.83 16.28 9.49
CA HIS A 33 -5.19 17.36 8.76
C HIS A 33 -4.91 16.93 7.30
N ILE A 34 -5.75 17.38 6.37
CA ILE A 34 -5.43 17.38 4.95
C ILE A 34 -4.18 18.24 4.80
N HIS A 35 -3.02 17.59 4.58
CA HIS A 35 -1.76 18.28 4.37
C HIS A 35 -1.84 19.11 3.09
N LEU A 36 -2.01 20.42 3.24
CA LEU A 36 -1.81 21.35 2.15
C LEU A 36 -0.30 21.39 1.83
N PRO A 37 0.08 21.39 0.54
CA PRO A 37 1.49 21.53 0.17
C PRO A 37 2.06 22.83 0.75
N LYS A 38 3.33 22.80 1.14
CA LYS A 38 4.01 24.00 1.66
C LYS A 38 4.01 25.08 0.55
N PRO A 39 3.80 26.37 0.90
CA PRO A 39 3.87 27.43 -0.09
C PRO A 39 5.28 27.54 -0.67
N SER A 40 5.40 27.51 -2.01
CA SER A 40 6.67 27.63 -2.73
C SER A 40 7.21 29.07 -2.68
N LEU A 41 8.49 29.22 -2.34
CA LEU A 41 9.20 30.51 -2.34
C LEU A 41 9.79 30.88 -3.71
N TRP A 42 9.92 29.93 -4.62
CA TRP A 42 10.56 30.14 -5.92
C TRP A 42 9.84 31.14 -6.84
N PRO A 43 8.50 31.17 -6.92
CA PRO A 43 7.79 32.19 -7.70
C PRO A 43 8.09 33.62 -7.26
N LEU A 44 8.28 33.86 -5.94
CA LEU A 44 8.65 35.17 -5.41
C LEU A 44 10.07 35.57 -5.85
N ILE A 45 11.03 34.65 -5.73
CA ILE A 45 12.41 34.87 -6.15
C ILE A 45 12.49 35.13 -7.66
N LEU A 46 11.73 34.37 -8.45
CA LEU A 46 11.65 34.53 -9.90
C LEU A 46 11.08 35.90 -10.28
N SER A 47 10.04 36.36 -9.60
CA SER A 47 9.46 37.68 -9.86
C SER A 47 10.45 38.83 -9.62
N ALA A 48 11.25 38.74 -8.54
CA ALA A 48 12.30 39.70 -8.25
C ALA A 48 13.42 39.66 -9.30
N ALA A 49 13.83 38.46 -9.74
CA ALA A 49 14.85 38.29 -10.77
C ALA A 49 14.42 38.87 -12.12
N ILE A 50 13.15 38.67 -12.51
CA ILE A 50 12.57 39.26 -13.73
C ILE A 50 12.55 40.79 -13.61
N MET A 51 12.13 41.34 -12.46
CA MET A 51 12.09 42.78 -12.22
C MET A 51 13.49 43.41 -12.37
N VAL A 52 14.52 42.79 -11.78
CA VAL A 52 15.92 43.24 -11.90
C VAL A 52 16.39 43.20 -13.36
N THR A 53 16.04 42.15 -14.10
CA THR A 53 16.44 41.99 -15.51
C THR A 53 15.78 43.04 -16.41
N VAL A 54 14.46 43.26 -16.26
CA VAL A 54 13.72 44.25 -17.04
C VAL A 54 14.15 45.67 -16.67
N GLY A 55 14.36 45.95 -15.38
CA GLY A 55 14.86 47.23 -14.91
C GLY A 55 16.28 47.54 -15.41
N GLY A 56 17.16 46.53 -15.47
CA GLY A 56 18.48 46.65 -16.08
C GLY A 56 18.43 46.94 -17.57
N MET A 57 17.50 46.30 -18.29
CA MET A 57 17.34 46.48 -19.73
C MET A 57 16.76 47.86 -20.10
N LEU A 58 15.83 48.40 -19.30
CA LEU A 58 15.19 49.70 -19.58
C LEU A 58 15.93 50.90 -18.98
N GLY A 59 16.58 50.75 -17.83
CA GLY A 59 17.12 51.88 -17.06
C GLY A 59 18.51 52.33 -17.50
N PHE A 60 19.37 51.42 -17.98
CA PHE A 60 20.78 51.71 -18.26
C PHE A 60 21.29 50.94 -19.50
N PRO A 61 20.99 51.40 -20.72
CA PRO A 61 21.40 50.72 -21.95
C PRO A 61 22.92 50.64 -22.14
N ASP A 62 23.69 51.57 -21.58
CA ASP A 62 25.16 51.59 -21.68
C ASP A 62 25.86 50.63 -20.69
N SER A 63 25.15 50.14 -19.66
CA SER A 63 25.68 49.20 -18.67
C SER A 63 24.69 48.07 -18.41
N ALA A 64 24.59 47.16 -19.40
CA ALA A 64 23.78 45.94 -19.35
C ALA A 64 24.18 44.92 -18.24
N LEU A 65 25.00 45.34 -17.27
CA LEU A 65 25.49 44.54 -16.14
C LEU A 65 24.34 43.93 -15.33
N LEU A 66 23.27 44.69 -15.06
CA LEU A 66 22.12 44.18 -14.33
C LEU A 66 21.36 43.10 -15.10
N THR A 67 21.28 43.22 -16.43
CA THR A 67 20.66 42.21 -17.29
C THR A 67 21.48 40.92 -17.29
N TYR A 68 22.82 41.03 -17.35
CA TYR A 68 23.72 39.87 -17.27
C TYR A 68 23.67 39.14 -15.93
N ILE A 69 23.36 39.84 -14.83
CA ILE A 69 23.22 39.24 -13.50
C ILE A 69 21.79 38.68 -13.29
N GLY A 70 20.77 39.37 -13.80
CA GLY A 70 19.38 38.96 -13.64
C GLY A 70 19.02 37.70 -14.46
N ALA A 71 19.53 37.60 -15.69
CA ALA A 71 19.27 36.45 -16.56
C ALA A 71 19.63 35.07 -15.95
N PRO A 72 20.83 34.87 -15.34
CA PRO A 72 21.13 33.60 -14.69
C PRO A 72 20.30 33.37 -13.42
N LEU A 73 19.91 34.41 -12.68
CA LEU A 73 19.03 34.28 -11.52
C LEU A 73 17.63 33.79 -11.91
N ILE A 74 17.12 34.19 -13.07
CA ILE A 74 15.86 33.66 -13.62
C ILE A 74 15.98 32.15 -13.88
N LEU A 75 17.08 31.71 -14.51
CA LEU A 75 17.31 30.28 -14.77
C LEU A 75 17.40 29.47 -13.47
N VAL A 76 18.10 30.00 -12.45
CA VAL A 76 18.15 29.37 -11.11
C VAL A 76 16.77 29.32 -10.47
N GLY A 77 15.96 30.37 -10.62
CA GLY A 77 14.59 30.41 -10.09
C GLY A 77 13.68 29.35 -10.73
N ILE A 78 13.75 29.19 -12.06
CA ILE A 78 12.98 28.16 -12.78
C ILE A 78 13.45 26.76 -12.40
N LEU A 79 14.76 26.54 -12.33
CA LEU A 79 15.32 25.24 -11.99
C LEU A 79 15.01 24.85 -10.55
N GLY A 80 15.09 25.80 -9.63
CA GLY A 80 14.70 25.62 -8.24
C GLY A 80 13.22 25.30 -8.09
N TRP A 81 12.35 25.98 -8.84
CA TRP A 81 10.92 25.68 -8.85
C TRP A 81 10.62 24.30 -9.42
N ALA A 82 11.33 23.88 -10.46
CA ALA A 82 11.16 22.56 -11.09
C ALA A 82 11.68 21.40 -10.22
N LEU A 83 12.70 21.64 -9.40
CA LEU A 83 13.30 20.66 -8.50
C LEU A 83 12.66 20.65 -7.10
N GLU A 84 11.86 21.66 -6.75
CA GLU A 84 11.15 21.68 -5.47
C GLU A 84 10.09 20.59 -5.46
N ASP A 85 10.19 19.67 -4.50
CA ASP A 85 9.17 18.68 -4.23
C ASP A 85 8.02 19.35 -3.46
N PRO A 86 6.83 19.57 -4.08
CA PRO A 86 5.70 20.22 -3.42
C PRO A 86 5.14 19.40 -2.24
N MET A 87 5.49 18.11 -2.16
CA MET A 87 5.11 17.18 -1.09
C MET A 87 6.30 16.80 -0.19
N GLY A 88 7.50 17.34 -0.46
CA GLY A 88 8.74 17.04 0.27
C GLY A 88 8.82 17.60 1.69
N GLY A 89 7.71 18.14 2.21
CA GLY A 89 7.60 18.55 3.60
C GLY A 89 7.78 17.34 4.50
N SER A 90 8.89 17.31 5.25
CA SER A 90 9.18 16.45 6.40
C SER A 90 8.20 15.29 6.56
N HIS A 91 8.34 14.27 5.71
CA HIS A 91 7.95 12.91 6.08
C HIS A 91 8.97 12.39 7.10
N ALA A 92 9.17 13.14 8.18
CA ALA A 92 9.14 12.50 9.46
C ALA A 92 7.65 12.41 9.79
N ALA A 93 7.02 11.32 9.34
CA ALA A 93 6.22 10.57 10.30
C ALA A 93 7.02 10.51 11.63
N PRO A 94 6.45 10.19 12.79
CA PRO A 94 7.27 9.46 13.72
C PRO A 94 7.76 8.22 12.95
N ALA A 95 8.91 8.34 12.29
CA ALA A 95 9.91 7.34 12.32
C ALA A 95 9.93 7.03 13.81
N VAL A 96 9.29 5.91 14.17
CA VAL A 96 9.99 4.96 15.03
C VAL A 96 11.43 5.14 14.66
N GLN A 97 12.19 5.80 15.53
CA GLN A 97 13.57 6.16 15.26
C GLN A 97 14.25 4.82 15.04
N GLN A 98 14.24 4.35 13.79
CA GLN A 98 15.08 3.30 13.29
C GLN A 98 16.43 3.98 13.36
N ALA A 99 17.07 3.81 14.52
CA ALA A 99 18.39 4.30 14.78
C ALA A 99 19.21 3.97 13.52
N PRO A 100 19.88 4.95 12.89
CA PRO A 100 20.66 4.67 11.71
C PRO A 100 21.58 3.50 12.06
N ILE A 101 21.40 2.37 11.36
CA ILE A 101 22.08 1.13 11.71
C ILE A 101 23.57 1.33 11.49
N THR A 102 24.28 1.49 12.60
CA THR A 102 25.69 1.91 12.61
C THR A 102 26.64 0.75 12.86
N SER A 103 26.20 -0.39 13.40
CA SER A 103 27.12 -1.48 13.69
C SER A 103 27.51 -2.25 12.42
N LYS A 104 28.77 -2.67 12.37
CA LYS A 104 29.28 -3.57 11.31
C LYS A 104 28.65 -4.96 11.42
N GLU A 105 28.38 -5.40 12.66
CA GLU A 105 27.80 -6.70 12.98
C GLU A 105 26.39 -6.85 12.40
N ALA A 106 25.52 -5.85 12.56
CA ALA A 106 24.18 -5.88 11.98
C ALA A 106 24.19 -5.97 10.44
N ARG A 107 25.20 -5.37 9.79
CA ARG A 107 25.36 -5.47 8.33
C ARG A 107 25.81 -6.85 7.89
N GLU A 108 26.69 -7.50 8.64
CA GLU A 108 27.08 -8.88 8.35
C GLU A 108 25.92 -9.86 8.57
N ILE A 109 25.18 -9.71 9.66
CA ILE A 109 23.98 -10.52 9.94
C ILE A 109 22.96 -10.35 8.82
N LEU A 110 22.68 -9.10 8.40
CA LEU A 110 21.77 -8.82 7.29
C LEU A 110 22.26 -9.44 5.97
N LYS A 111 23.57 -9.43 5.71
CA LYS A 111 24.14 -10.05 4.51
C LYS A 111 23.95 -11.57 4.53
N HIS A 112 24.24 -12.24 5.64
CA HIS A 112 24.01 -13.68 5.78
C HIS A 112 22.52 -14.04 5.66
N ALA A 113 21.64 -13.24 6.28
CA ALA A 113 20.19 -13.45 6.17
C ALA A 113 19.70 -13.33 4.72
N ARG A 114 20.24 -12.38 3.95
CA ARG A 114 19.94 -12.24 2.51
C ARG A 114 20.45 -13.43 1.70
N GLU A 115 21.66 -13.91 2.00
CA GLU A 115 22.23 -15.07 1.31
C GLU A 115 21.39 -16.34 1.56
N ILE A 116 20.95 -16.58 2.80
CA ILE A 116 20.05 -17.70 3.14
C ILE A 116 18.72 -17.58 2.40
N ALA A 117 18.08 -16.41 2.46
CA ALA A 117 16.80 -16.19 1.77
C ALA A 117 16.94 -16.42 0.26
N GLN A 118 18.01 -15.93 -0.36
CA GLN A 118 18.26 -16.11 -1.78
C GLN A 118 18.53 -17.57 -2.15
N HIS A 119 19.28 -18.31 -1.33
CA HIS A 119 19.60 -19.71 -1.59
C HIS A 119 18.35 -20.61 -1.48
N MET A 120 17.55 -20.44 -0.44
CA MET A 120 16.38 -21.31 -0.22
C MET A 120 15.24 -21.06 -1.20
N VAL A 121 15.13 -19.85 -1.76
CA VAL A 121 14.23 -19.59 -2.88
C VAL A 121 14.74 -20.26 -4.16
N THR A 122 16.04 -20.17 -4.44
CA THR A 122 16.64 -20.65 -5.69
C THR A 122 16.76 -22.18 -5.77
N VAL A 123 16.90 -22.89 -4.64
CA VAL A 123 17.12 -24.35 -4.63
C VAL A 123 15.82 -25.15 -4.73
N SER A 124 14.71 -24.66 -4.17
CA SER A 124 13.43 -25.39 -4.16
C SER A 124 12.49 -25.05 -5.32
N SER A 125 12.64 -23.87 -5.92
CA SER A 125 11.95 -23.52 -7.16
C SER A 125 12.91 -23.68 -8.34
N THR A 126 12.42 -24.14 -9.49
CA THR A 126 13.23 -24.25 -10.72
C THR A 126 14.07 -22.98 -10.93
N ALA A 127 15.25 -23.11 -11.57
CA ALA A 127 16.31 -22.08 -11.69
C ALA A 127 15.91 -20.69 -12.28
N TYR A 128 14.61 -20.45 -12.50
CA TYR A 128 13.98 -19.24 -13.04
C TYR A 128 12.77 -18.77 -12.21
N SER A 129 12.75 -18.93 -10.87
CA SER A 129 11.69 -18.27 -10.10
C SER A 129 11.92 -16.75 -10.07
N THR A 130 10.87 -16.00 -10.40
CA THR A 130 10.87 -14.53 -10.36
C THR A 130 10.56 -13.99 -8.96
N HIS A 131 10.52 -14.88 -7.98
CA HIS A 131 10.08 -14.64 -6.62
C HIS A 131 11.23 -14.07 -5.80
N LEU A 132 11.35 -12.75 -5.72
CA LEU A 132 12.39 -12.11 -4.94
C LEU A 132 12.01 -12.09 -3.45
N ALA A 133 12.69 -12.87 -2.61
CA ALA A 133 12.67 -12.69 -1.17
C ALA A 133 13.64 -11.56 -0.79
N LYS A 134 13.12 -10.52 -0.15
CA LYS A 134 13.87 -9.35 0.29
C LYS A 134 13.92 -9.36 1.82
N VAL A 135 15.13 -9.33 2.36
CA VAL A 135 15.36 -9.18 3.80
C VAL A 135 15.84 -7.76 4.09
N GLU A 136 15.12 -7.11 4.98
CA GLU A 136 15.38 -5.76 5.45
C GLU A 136 15.62 -5.75 6.95
N LEU A 137 16.34 -4.72 7.38
CA LEU A 137 16.65 -4.50 8.78
C LEU A 137 15.62 -3.53 9.34
N GLU A 138 14.85 -3.98 10.32
CA GLU A 138 13.78 -3.19 10.93
C GLU A 138 14.26 -2.45 12.18
N GLY A 139 15.15 -3.07 12.95
CA GLY A 139 15.69 -2.47 14.15
C GLY A 139 16.93 -3.19 14.67
N GLU A 140 17.72 -2.46 15.45
CA GLU A 140 18.91 -2.96 16.15
C GLU A 140 18.74 -2.66 17.63
N SER A 141 19.07 -3.63 18.48
CA SER A 141 19.02 -3.52 19.94
C SER A 141 20.27 -4.16 20.54
N GLU A 142 20.55 -3.90 21.82
CA GLU A 142 21.68 -4.54 22.52
C GLU A 142 21.58 -6.07 22.53
N ASP A 143 20.35 -6.61 22.52
CA ASP A 143 20.09 -8.06 22.47
C ASP A 143 20.20 -8.66 21.06
N GLY A 144 20.45 -7.85 20.03
CA GLY A 144 20.55 -8.27 18.64
C GLY A 144 19.62 -7.53 17.67
N VAL A 145 19.46 -8.13 16.50
CA VAL A 145 18.89 -7.51 15.31
C VAL A 145 17.48 -8.01 15.02
N THR A 146 16.57 -7.10 14.67
CA THR A 146 15.22 -7.43 14.19
C THR A 146 15.16 -7.32 12.67
N LEU A 147 14.82 -8.43 12.01
CA LEU A 147 14.76 -8.52 10.55
C LEU A 147 13.32 -8.61 10.06
N ALA A 148 13.03 -7.93 8.96
CA ALA A 148 11.76 -8.02 8.26
C ALA A 148 11.96 -8.77 6.94
N LEU A 149 11.14 -9.80 6.71
CA LEU A 149 11.11 -10.55 5.46
C LEU A 149 9.93 -10.08 4.62
N TYR A 150 10.23 -9.67 3.40
CA TYR A 150 9.24 -9.33 2.40
C TYR A 150 9.44 -10.20 1.17
N GLY A 151 8.36 -10.40 0.43
CA GLY A 151 8.44 -11.05 -0.85
C GLY A 151 7.40 -12.13 -1.03
N LYS A 152 7.74 -13.01 -1.96
CA LYS A 152 6.82 -13.90 -2.63
C LYS A 152 7.43 -15.30 -2.62
N VAL A 153 6.63 -16.31 -2.34
CA VAL A 153 6.99 -17.73 -2.43
C VAL A 153 5.84 -18.54 -2.98
N GLU A 154 6.13 -19.73 -3.50
CA GLU A 154 5.09 -20.61 -4.03
C GLU A 154 4.34 -21.33 -2.89
N LEU A 155 5.08 -21.74 -1.85
CA LEU A 155 4.58 -22.61 -0.77
C LEU A 155 4.71 -21.96 0.62
N GLU A 156 3.69 -22.14 1.45
CA GLU A 156 3.69 -21.70 2.85
C GLU A 156 4.76 -22.43 3.68
N THR A 157 5.06 -23.68 3.35
CA THR A 157 6.17 -24.42 3.96
C THR A 157 7.50 -23.71 3.71
N GLN A 158 7.77 -23.31 2.46
CA GLN A 158 8.99 -22.56 2.11
C GLN A 158 9.06 -21.23 2.85
N ARG A 159 7.93 -20.51 2.96
CA ARG A 159 7.83 -19.29 3.77
C ARG A 159 8.32 -19.51 5.21
N SER A 160 7.87 -20.61 5.80
CA SER A 160 8.13 -20.96 7.20
C SER A 160 9.57 -21.45 7.41
N GLU A 161 10.12 -22.18 6.45
CA GLU A 161 11.52 -22.62 6.45
C GLU A 161 12.48 -21.43 6.39
N ILE A 162 12.22 -20.45 5.53
CA ILE A 162 13.05 -19.22 5.42
C ILE A 162 13.04 -18.45 6.74
N GLU A 163 11.87 -18.29 7.34
CA GLU A 163 11.75 -17.61 8.63
C GLU A 163 12.54 -18.35 9.73
N ALA A 164 12.40 -19.67 9.80
CA ALA A 164 13.10 -20.49 10.79
C ALA A 164 14.63 -20.40 10.60
N ALA A 165 15.12 -20.53 9.37
CA ALA A 165 16.55 -20.46 9.07
C ALA A 165 17.16 -19.09 9.42
N ILE A 166 16.43 -17.99 9.18
CA ILE A 166 16.89 -16.65 9.55
C ILE A 166 16.83 -16.44 11.06
N ARG A 167 15.83 -17.00 11.75
CA ARG A 167 15.70 -16.90 13.21
C ARG A 167 16.81 -17.66 13.94
N GLU A 168 17.37 -18.71 13.35
CA GLU A 168 18.49 -19.48 13.90
C GLU A 168 19.85 -18.75 13.75
N LEU A 169 19.91 -17.65 13.00
CA LEU A 169 21.16 -16.90 12.85
C LEU A 169 21.59 -16.25 14.17
N PRO A 170 22.88 -16.36 14.53
CA PRO A 170 23.41 -15.72 15.72
C PRO A 170 23.27 -14.20 15.60
N GLY A 171 22.75 -13.56 16.65
CA GLY A 171 22.52 -12.12 16.69
C GLY A 171 21.17 -11.67 16.13
N VAL A 172 20.30 -12.59 15.67
CA VAL A 172 18.91 -12.26 15.31
C VAL A 172 18.01 -12.40 16.55
N LYS A 173 17.39 -11.29 16.96
CA LYS A 173 16.46 -11.23 18.09
C LYS A 173 15.04 -11.61 17.67
N ALA A 174 14.60 -11.04 16.55
CA ALA A 174 13.24 -11.19 16.07
C ALA A 174 13.18 -11.16 14.54
N VAL A 175 12.17 -11.85 14.01
CA VAL A 175 11.94 -11.97 12.58
C VAL A 175 10.47 -11.68 12.32
N HIS A 176 10.17 -10.59 11.62
CA HIS A 176 8.84 -10.24 11.18
C HIS A 176 8.64 -10.70 9.74
N ASN A 177 7.76 -11.67 9.54
CA ASN A 177 7.55 -12.29 8.24
C ASN A 177 6.28 -11.74 7.57
N PHE A 178 6.48 -10.95 6.51
CA PHE A 178 5.43 -10.39 5.67
C PHE A 178 5.38 -11.06 4.29
N MET A 179 6.03 -12.21 4.12
CA MET A 179 6.02 -12.93 2.85
C MET A 179 4.65 -13.57 2.58
N ILE A 180 4.27 -13.58 1.30
CA ILE A 180 3.00 -14.12 0.84
C ILE A 180 3.29 -15.39 0.04
N ALA A 181 2.53 -16.45 0.29
CA ALA A 181 2.64 -17.72 -0.41
C ALA A 181 1.47 -17.93 -1.38
N GLU A 182 1.73 -18.42 -2.59
CA GLU A 182 0.70 -18.64 -3.62
C GLU A 182 -0.29 -19.75 -3.23
N ASP A 183 0.20 -20.84 -2.64
CA ASP A 183 -0.65 -21.93 -2.14
C ASP A 183 -1.60 -21.46 -1.02
N ALA A 184 -1.16 -20.52 -0.19
CA ALA A 184 -1.97 -19.92 0.86
C ALA A 184 -3.10 -19.07 0.25
N ILE A 185 -2.81 -18.30 -0.81
CA ILE A 185 -3.83 -17.57 -1.57
C ILE A 185 -4.86 -18.55 -2.14
N LEU A 186 -4.39 -19.64 -2.76
CA LEU A 186 -5.26 -20.66 -3.36
C LEU A 186 -6.19 -21.30 -2.31
N ARG A 187 -5.65 -21.65 -1.14
CA ARG A 187 -6.43 -22.19 -0.01
C ARG A 187 -7.49 -21.20 0.47
N GLN A 188 -7.12 -19.93 0.66
CA GLN A 188 -8.06 -18.88 1.07
C GLN A 188 -9.16 -18.67 0.02
N ALA A 189 -8.81 -18.77 -1.26
CA ALA A 189 -9.78 -18.67 -2.36
C ALA A 189 -10.80 -19.80 -2.32
N TYR A 190 -10.37 -21.06 -2.15
CA TYR A 190 -11.30 -22.18 -2.00
C TYR A 190 -12.15 -22.05 -0.73
N ALA A 191 -11.57 -21.61 0.39
CA ALA A 191 -12.35 -21.37 1.61
C ALA A 191 -13.46 -20.33 1.40
N LYS A 192 -13.19 -19.23 0.69
CA LYS A 192 -14.21 -18.23 0.32
C LYS A 192 -15.24 -18.79 -0.66
N LEU A 193 -14.81 -19.58 -1.64
CA LEU A 193 -15.71 -20.25 -2.58
C LEU A 193 -16.71 -21.15 -1.84
N ASP A 194 -16.21 -21.97 -0.91
CA ASP A 194 -17.05 -22.87 -0.13
C ASP A 194 -17.96 -22.10 0.82
N ALA A 195 -17.51 -20.97 1.39
CA ALA A 195 -18.36 -20.08 2.17
C ALA A 195 -19.50 -19.46 1.34
N LEU A 196 -19.27 -19.17 0.04
CA LEU A 196 -20.31 -18.69 -0.87
C LEU A 196 -21.31 -19.79 -1.24
N ARG A 197 -20.82 -21.01 -1.47
CA ARG A 197 -21.67 -22.20 -1.69
C ARG A 197 -22.55 -22.47 -0.47
N ALA A 198 -21.98 -22.43 0.74
CA ALA A 198 -22.73 -22.63 1.98
C ALA A 198 -23.83 -21.57 2.20
N LYS A 199 -23.66 -20.36 1.64
CA LYS A 199 -24.66 -19.29 1.67
C LYS A 199 -25.73 -19.39 0.56
N GLY A 200 -25.70 -20.44 -0.28
CA GLY A 200 -26.59 -20.59 -1.43
C GLY A 200 -26.34 -19.57 -2.56
N LYS A 201 -25.23 -18.82 -2.51
CA LYS A 201 -24.95 -17.75 -3.49
C LYS A 201 -24.43 -18.30 -4.82
N LEU A 202 -24.12 -19.58 -4.90
CA LEU A 202 -23.54 -20.24 -6.07
C LEU A 202 -24.35 -21.49 -6.48
N ASP A 203 -25.63 -21.54 -6.11
CA ASP A 203 -26.51 -22.65 -6.45
C ASP A 203 -26.67 -22.75 -7.98
N GLY A 204 -26.53 -23.97 -8.50
CA GLY A 204 -26.55 -24.23 -9.94
C GLY A 204 -25.25 -23.87 -10.69
N ALA A 205 -24.21 -23.40 -9.99
CA ALA A 205 -22.89 -23.25 -10.59
C ALA A 205 -22.18 -24.61 -10.73
N SER A 206 -21.48 -24.80 -11.84
CA SER A 206 -20.82 -26.07 -12.17
C SER A 206 -19.36 -25.85 -12.57
N ASN A 207 -18.51 -26.83 -12.25
CA ASN A 207 -17.10 -26.85 -12.65
C ASN A 207 -16.30 -25.60 -12.27
N ILE A 208 -16.62 -24.97 -11.12
CA ILE A 208 -15.83 -23.83 -10.64
C ILE A 208 -14.45 -24.33 -10.22
N SER A 209 -13.40 -23.83 -10.87
CA SER A 209 -12.00 -24.06 -10.50
C SER A 209 -11.26 -22.74 -10.37
N ILE A 210 -10.27 -22.73 -9.48
CA ILE A 210 -9.43 -21.58 -9.18
C ILE A 210 -7.97 -21.99 -9.41
N LEU A 211 -7.24 -21.16 -10.13
CA LEU A 211 -5.79 -21.27 -10.32
C LEU A 211 -5.16 -19.97 -9.83
N VAL A 212 -4.03 -20.08 -9.13
CA VAL A 212 -3.20 -18.94 -8.75
C VAL A 212 -1.87 -19.09 -9.48
N GLU A 213 -1.50 -18.06 -10.23
CA GLU A 213 -0.21 -18.00 -10.91
C GLU A 213 0.31 -16.57 -10.82
N ASN A 214 1.54 -16.37 -10.38
CA ASN A 214 2.14 -15.05 -10.26
C ASN A 214 1.28 -14.07 -9.45
N TYR A 215 0.57 -14.56 -8.43
CA TYR A 215 -0.35 -13.79 -7.57
C TYR A 215 -1.58 -13.23 -8.32
N ILE A 216 -1.83 -13.76 -9.52
CA ILE A 216 -3.02 -13.52 -10.32
C ILE A 216 -3.94 -14.71 -10.11
N LEU A 217 -5.19 -14.43 -9.78
CA LEU A 217 -6.18 -15.45 -9.48
C LEU A 217 -7.10 -15.63 -10.69
N HIS A 218 -7.02 -16.80 -11.31
CA HIS A 218 -7.83 -17.16 -12.46
C HIS A 218 -9.04 -17.97 -12.00
N LEU A 219 -10.25 -17.49 -12.35
CA LEU A 219 -11.51 -18.14 -12.05
C LEU A 219 -12.08 -18.79 -13.31
N TYR A 220 -12.39 -20.07 -13.26
CA TYR A 220 -13.03 -20.82 -14.34
C TYR A 220 -14.32 -21.47 -13.85
N GLY A 221 -15.19 -21.85 -14.78
CA GLY A 221 -16.44 -22.57 -14.52
C GLY A 221 -17.64 -21.91 -15.18
N ASP A 222 -18.83 -22.42 -14.85
CA ASP A 222 -20.09 -21.92 -15.38
C ASP A 222 -21.04 -21.53 -14.25
N VAL A 223 -21.65 -20.35 -14.38
CA VAL A 223 -22.67 -19.86 -13.45
C VAL A 223 -24.00 -19.60 -14.16
N PRO A 224 -25.13 -19.75 -13.45
CA PRO A 224 -26.44 -19.45 -14.01
C PRO A 224 -26.69 -18.00 -14.41
N ASN A 225 -26.17 -17.04 -13.63
CA ASN A 225 -26.47 -15.63 -13.82
C ASN A 225 -25.21 -14.76 -13.72
N ARG A 226 -25.30 -13.53 -14.24
CA ARG A 226 -24.18 -12.57 -14.22
C ARG A 226 -23.87 -12.06 -12.80
N ASP A 227 -24.87 -11.97 -11.94
CA ASP A 227 -24.68 -11.46 -10.57
C ASP A 227 -23.76 -12.37 -9.77
N MET A 228 -23.84 -13.70 -9.94
CA MET A 228 -22.94 -14.69 -9.36
C MET A 228 -21.51 -14.51 -9.85
N LYS A 229 -21.32 -14.21 -11.14
CA LYS A 229 -20.00 -13.94 -11.72
C LYS A 229 -19.32 -12.76 -11.01
N TYR A 230 -20.03 -11.65 -10.84
CA TYR A 230 -19.50 -10.46 -10.17
C TYR A 230 -19.36 -10.64 -8.66
N ALA A 231 -20.28 -11.37 -8.03
CA ALA A 231 -20.20 -11.67 -6.60
C ALA A 231 -18.93 -12.48 -6.28
N LEU A 232 -18.63 -13.50 -7.08
CA LEU A 232 -17.44 -14.31 -6.90
C LEU A 232 -16.17 -13.50 -7.13
N GLU A 233 -16.11 -12.71 -8.21
CA GLU A 233 -14.98 -11.84 -8.48
C GLU A 233 -14.70 -10.86 -7.32
N ARG A 234 -15.74 -10.17 -6.84
CA ARG A 234 -15.63 -9.22 -5.73
C ARG A 234 -15.12 -9.86 -4.45
N GLU A 235 -15.56 -11.07 -4.14
CA GLU A 235 -15.13 -11.79 -2.93
C GLU A 235 -13.66 -12.24 -3.02
N MET A 236 -13.20 -12.56 -4.23
CA MET A 236 -11.83 -12.99 -4.52
C MET A 236 -10.84 -11.83 -4.53
N VAL A 237 -11.25 -10.64 -4.98
CA VAL A 237 -10.43 -9.41 -4.90
C VAL A 237 -10.04 -9.08 -3.45
N GLY A 238 -10.88 -9.45 -2.48
CA GLY A 238 -10.60 -9.24 -1.05
C GLY A 238 -9.61 -10.21 -0.42
N ILE A 239 -8.97 -11.11 -1.17
CA ILE A 239 -7.96 -12.03 -0.65
C ILE A 239 -6.62 -11.31 -0.54
N THR A 240 -5.98 -11.42 0.63
CA THR A 240 -4.69 -10.77 0.86
C THR A 240 -3.62 -11.36 -0.06
N GLY A 241 -2.87 -10.49 -0.73
CA GLY A 241 -1.80 -10.88 -1.64
C GLY A 241 -2.21 -11.14 -3.08
N VAL A 242 -3.51 -11.15 -3.39
CA VAL A 242 -4.00 -11.16 -4.78
C VAL A 242 -3.73 -9.80 -5.41
N LYS A 243 -3.06 -9.80 -6.57
CA LYS A 243 -2.82 -8.59 -7.36
C LYS A 243 -3.99 -8.28 -8.28
N VAL A 244 -4.47 -9.31 -8.96
CA VAL A 244 -5.50 -9.22 -10.00
C VAL A 244 -6.33 -10.49 -9.97
N VAL A 245 -7.63 -10.35 -10.20
CA VAL A 245 -8.53 -11.47 -10.44
C VAL A 245 -8.91 -11.47 -11.92
N VAL A 246 -8.68 -12.58 -12.61
CA VAL A 246 -9.07 -12.76 -14.01
C VAL A 246 -10.20 -13.76 -14.08
N ASN A 247 -11.35 -13.29 -14.58
CA ASN A 247 -12.59 -14.04 -14.51
C ASN A 247 -12.99 -14.64 -15.87
N HIS A 248 -12.71 -15.94 -16.04
CA HIS A 248 -13.05 -16.73 -17.21
C HIS A 248 -14.40 -17.47 -17.07
N ILE A 249 -15.21 -17.15 -16.06
CA ILE A 249 -16.49 -17.83 -15.82
C ILE A 249 -17.48 -17.56 -16.95
N GLY A 250 -18.02 -18.65 -17.50
CA GLY A 250 -19.08 -18.70 -18.49
C GLY A 250 -20.48 -18.59 -17.88
N LEU A 251 -21.45 -18.20 -18.71
CA LEU A 251 -22.87 -18.32 -18.37
C LEU A 251 -23.37 -19.65 -18.92
N ASN A 252 -24.01 -20.46 -18.07
CA ASN A 252 -24.57 -21.73 -18.51
C ASN A 252 -25.65 -21.48 -19.59
N LYS A 253 -25.50 -22.12 -20.76
CA LYS A 253 -26.38 -21.94 -21.93
C LYS A 253 -27.72 -22.67 -21.80
N ASP A 254 -27.88 -23.54 -20.80
CA ASP A 254 -29.07 -24.38 -20.62
C ASP A 254 -30.18 -23.73 -19.77
N ILE A 255 -30.06 -22.42 -19.48
CA ILE A 255 -31.11 -21.67 -18.81
C ILE A 255 -32.10 -21.16 -19.88
N PRO A 256 -33.41 -21.43 -19.74
CA PRO A 256 -34.43 -20.93 -20.65
C PRO A 256 -34.63 -19.42 -20.45
N GLY A 257 -33.64 -18.65 -20.91
CA GLY A 257 -33.60 -17.21 -20.94
C GLY A 257 -32.99 -16.82 -22.27
N ASN A 258 -33.83 -16.33 -23.16
CA ASN A 258 -33.53 -15.99 -24.55
C ASN A 258 -32.32 -15.04 -24.67
N LEU A 259 -31.10 -15.58 -24.80
CA LEU A 259 -29.91 -14.80 -25.13
C LEU A 259 -29.07 -15.54 -26.18
N GLY A 260 -29.20 -15.07 -27.42
CA GLY A 260 -28.09 -15.06 -28.36
C GLY A 260 -27.68 -16.41 -28.97
N LYS A 261 -28.61 -17.14 -29.58
CA LYS A 261 -28.23 -18.03 -30.69
C LYS A 261 -27.86 -17.15 -31.89
N THR A 262 -26.60 -16.78 -32.05
CA THR A 262 -26.08 -16.52 -33.40
C THR A 262 -25.92 -17.89 -34.06
N ARG A 263 -26.96 -18.33 -34.77
CA ARG A 263 -26.84 -19.40 -35.75
C ARG A 263 -25.92 -18.85 -36.84
N ASN A 264 -24.68 -19.32 -36.88
CA ASN A 264 -23.92 -19.26 -38.12
C ASN A 264 -24.50 -20.38 -39.00
N ALA A 265 -25.30 -19.97 -39.98
CA ALA A 265 -25.63 -20.74 -41.17
C ALA A 265 -24.63 -20.39 -42.27
#